data_AF-A0A080ZKA7-F1
#
_entry.id   AF-A0A080ZKA7-F1
#
_cell.length_a   1.000
_cell.length_b   1.000
_cell.length_c   1.000
_cell.angle_alpha   90.00
_cell.angle_beta   90.00
_cell.angle_gamma   90.00
#
_symmetry.space_group_name_H-M   'P 1'
#
loop_
_entity.id
_entity.type
_entity.pdbx_description
1 polymer ?
#
loop_
_entity_poly.entity_id
_entity_poly.type
_entity_poly.pdbx_seq_one_letter_code
_entity_poly.pdbx_strand_id
1 'polypeptide(L)'
;MGLQEEQTTSHAFVLALLNNLEAHASTPKELEIVVEQILPVLVPAIVHLLKAVEASEERDEDSEDVGPPIRPLDHLARFMLRRNPRHNDSTAEMIELQALARRVLRK
;
A
#
# COMPACT_ATOMS: atom_id res chain seq x y z
N MET A 1 13.00 -17.32 2.91
CA MET A 1 12.40 -17.61 1.59
C MET A 1 13.33 -17.06 0.52
N GLY A 2 13.36 -17.64 -0.67
CA GLY A 2 14.29 -17.18 -1.72
C GLY A 2 13.85 -15.84 -2.31
N LEU A 3 14.80 -14.93 -2.57
CA LEU A 3 14.57 -13.61 -3.19
C LEU A 3 13.77 -13.71 -4.51
N GLN A 4 13.94 -14.81 -5.24
CA GLN A 4 13.23 -15.10 -6.49
C GLN A 4 11.77 -15.56 -6.27
N GLU A 5 11.49 -16.29 -5.19
CA GLU A 5 10.12 -16.68 -4.82
C GLU A 5 9.33 -15.45 -4.37
N GLU A 6 9.94 -14.57 -3.58
CA GLU A 6 9.32 -13.31 -3.14
C GLU A 6 8.99 -12.39 -4.32
N GLN A 7 9.89 -12.29 -5.31
CA GLN A 7 9.64 -11.55 -6.55
C GLN A 7 8.49 -12.16 -7.37
N THR A 8 8.44 -13.49 -7.47
CA THR A 8 7.39 -14.20 -8.23
C THR A 8 6.03 -14.02 -7.57
N THR A 9 5.96 -14.18 -6.25
CA THR A 9 4.73 -14.00 -5.47
C THR A 9 4.26 -12.54 -5.51
N SER A 10 5.16 -11.57 -5.37
CA SER A 10 4.82 -10.15 -5.49
C SER A 10 4.29 -9.81 -6.88
N HIS A 11 4.90 -10.35 -7.94
CA HIS A 11 4.43 -10.14 -9.30
C HIS A 11 3.05 -10.76 -9.54
N ALA A 12 2.82 -11.99 -9.07
CA ALA A 12 1.53 -12.65 -9.15
C ALA A 12 0.43 -11.88 -8.40
N PHE A 13 0.75 -11.36 -7.21
CA PHE A 13 -0.16 -10.52 -6.43
C PHE A 13 -0.53 -9.24 -7.17
N VAL A 14 0.45 -8.51 -7.71
CA VAL A 14 0.19 -7.25 -8.44
C VAL A 14 -0.68 -7.51 -9.67
N LEU A 15 -0.42 -8.59 -10.41
CA LEU A 15 -1.27 -8.96 -11.55
C LEU A 15 -2.70 -9.32 -11.13
N ALA A 16 -2.87 -10.10 -10.07
CA ALA A 16 -4.18 -10.45 -9.56
C ALA A 16 -4.97 -9.21 -9.10
N LEU A 17 -4.29 -8.28 -8.43
CA LEU A 17 -4.87 -7.00 -8.02
C LEU A 17 -5.33 -6.19 -9.25
N LEU A 18 -4.49 -6.06 -10.27
CA LEU A 18 -4.84 -5.29 -11.47
C LEU A 18 -6.00 -5.91 -12.23
N ASN A 19 -6.00 -7.23 -12.43
CA ASN A 19 -7.13 -7.94 -13.05
C ASN A 19 -8.43 -7.73 -12.27
N ASN A 20 -8.35 -7.73 -10.93
CA ASN A 20 -9.52 -7.47 -10.10
C ASN A 20 -10.00 -6.02 -10.24
N LEU A 21 -9.08 -5.05 -10.25
CA LEU A 21 -9.42 -3.64 -10.43
C LEU A 21 -10.00 -3.37 -11.82
N GLU A 22 -9.46 -3.99 -12.88
CA GLU A 22 -9.99 -3.92 -14.24
C GLU A 22 -11.42 -4.47 -14.33
N ALA A 23 -11.68 -5.60 -13.66
CA ALA A 23 -13.01 -6.22 -13.67
C ALA A 23 -14.08 -5.36 -12.97
N HIS A 24 -13.69 -4.45 -12.07
CA HIS A 24 -14.61 -3.62 -11.27
C HIS A 24 -14.54 -2.12 -11.61
N ALA A 25 -13.62 -1.70 -12.49
CA ALA A 25 -13.55 -0.31 -12.93
C ALA A 25 -14.70 0.00 -13.90
N SER A 26 -15.44 1.07 -13.65
CA SER A 26 -16.51 1.50 -14.57
C SER A 26 -15.94 2.17 -15.81
N THR A 27 -14.74 2.74 -15.69
CA THR A 27 -14.02 3.35 -16.81
C THR A 27 -12.51 3.09 -16.74
N PRO A 28 -11.79 3.11 -17.87
CA PRO A 28 -10.33 3.07 -17.88
C PRO A 28 -9.69 4.20 -17.07
N LYS A 29 -10.38 5.35 -16.97
CA LYS A 29 -9.88 6.50 -16.21
C LYS A 29 -9.94 6.29 -14.71
N GLU A 30 -10.96 5.61 -14.21
CA GLU A 30 -11.04 5.21 -12.79
C GLU A 30 -9.89 4.27 -12.43
N LEU A 31 -9.62 3.28 -13.28
CA LEU A 31 -8.49 2.36 -13.09
C LEU A 31 -7.15 3.12 -13.05
N GLU A 32 -6.91 4.03 -13.99
CA GLU A 32 -5.72 4.87 -14.02
C GLU A 32 -5.57 5.69 -12.73
N ILE A 33 -6.66 6.28 -12.23
CA ILE A 33 -6.65 7.04 -10.98
C ILE A 33 -6.30 6.14 -9.79
N VAL A 34 -6.93 4.97 -9.68
CA VAL A 34 -6.67 4.04 -8.57
C VAL A 34 -5.21 3.61 -8.58
N VAL A 35 -4.70 3.21 -9.74
CA VAL A 35 -3.36 2.64 -9.88
C VAL A 35 -2.27 3.70 -9.78
N GLU A 36 -2.46 4.90 -10.32
CA GLU A 36 -1.46 5.97 -10.27
C GLU A 36 -1.52 6.86 -9.03
N GLN A 37 -2.70 7.05 -8.43
CA GLN A 37 -2.87 8.02 -7.34
C GLN A 37 -3.15 7.38 -6.00
N ILE A 38 -3.84 6.23 -5.97
CA ILE A 38 -4.28 5.60 -4.72
C ILE A 38 -3.30 4.53 -4.26
N LEU A 39 -2.97 3.56 -5.12
CA LEU A 39 -2.06 2.45 -4.75
C LEU A 39 -0.68 2.91 -4.23
N PRO A 40 -0.02 3.94 -4.81
CA PRO A 40 1.27 4.41 -4.32
C PRO A 40 1.25 4.94 -2.88
N VAL A 41 0.09 5.37 -2.39
CA VAL A 41 -0.07 5.84 -1.02
C VAL A 41 -0.61 4.71 -0.13
N LEU A 42 -1.55 3.93 -0.65
CA LEU A 42 -2.24 2.87 0.10
C LEU A 42 -1.31 1.70 0.44
N VAL A 43 -0.46 1.26 -0.50
CA VAL A 43 0.44 0.11 -0.28
C VAL A 43 1.43 0.41 0.86
N PRO A 44 2.16 1.54 0.88
CA PRO A 44 3.00 1.89 2.04
C PRO A 44 2.21 2.06 3.34
N ALA A 45 0.96 2.56 3.27
CA ALA A 45 0.11 2.68 4.45
C ALA A 45 -0.23 1.32 5.07
N ILE A 46 -0.55 0.32 4.24
CA ILE A 46 -0.82 -1.06 4.67
C ILE A 46 0.45 -1.67 5.27
N VAL A 47 1.60 -1.53 4.61
CA VAL A 47 2.88 -2.04 5.13
C VAL A 47 3.21 -1.41 6.48
N HIS A 48 3.01 -0.10 6.63
CA HIS A 48 3.23 0.59 7.89
C HIS A 48 2.24 0.13 8.98
N LEU A 49 0.98 -0.14 8.62
CA LEU A 49 0.01 -0.68 9.56
C LEU A 49 0.43 -2.06 10.06
N LEU A 50 0.82 -2.96 9.16
CA LEU A 50 1.25 -4.32 9.50
C LEU A 50 2.44 -4.30 10.46
N LYS A 51 3.46 -3.48 10.18
CA LYS A 51 4.61 -3.29 11.08
C LYS A 51 4.22 -2.73 12.45
N ALA A 52 3.22 -1.83 12.49
CA ALA A 52 2.75 -1.28 13.75
C ALA A 52 2.00 -2.34 14.58
N VAL A 53 1.24 -3.22 13.92
CA VAL A 53 0.56 -4.34 14.57
C VAL A 53 1.58 -5.35 15.11
N GLU A 54 2.54 -5.78 14.29
CA GLU A 54 3.63 -6.68 14.70
C GLU A 54 4.39 -6.12 15.91
N ALA A 55 4.78 -4.84 15.87
CA ALA A 55 5.44 -4.18 17.00
C ALA A 55 4.54 -3.98 18.24
N SER A 56 3.22 -4.05 18.09
CA SER A 56 2.27 -4.02 19.22
C SER A 56 2.19 -5.41 19.87
N GLU A 57 2.12 -6.46 19.05
CA GLU A 57 2.10 -7.85 19.51
C GLU A 57 3.38 -8.20 20.27
N GLU A 58 4.55 -7.78 19.76
CA GLU A 58 5.84 -7.94 20.45
C GLU A 58 5.89 -7.23 21.82
N ARG A 59 5.20 -6.09 21.98
CA ARG A 59 5.19 -5.33 23.24
C ARG A 59 4.24 -5.90 24.28
N ASP A 60 3.13 -6.48 23.83
CA ASP A 60 2.17 -7.16 24.70
C ASP A 60 2.80 -8.39 25.38
N GLU A 61 3.85 -8.98 24.78
CA GLU A 61 4.61 -10.09 25.38
C GLU A 61 5.62 -9.64 26.46
N ASP A 62 6.13 -8.41 26.39
CA ASP A 62 7.26 -7.93 27.21
C ASP A 62 6.90 -6.83 28.24
N SER A 63 5.69 -6.25 28.22
CA SER A 63 5.36 -5.09 29.07
C SER A 63 3.87 -4.93 29.43
N GLU A 64 3.59 -4.49 30.67
CA GLU A 64 2.22 -4.17 31.15
C GLU A 64 1.64 -2.86 30.55
N ASP A 65 2.44 -2.09 29.80
CA ASP A 65 2.03 -0.82 29.20
C ASP A 65 1.54 -1.05 27.77
N VAL A 66 0.30 -1.54 27.66
CA VAL A 66 -0.40 -1.72 26.40
C VAL A 66 -0.62 -0.33 25.80
N GLY A 67 0.16 0.01 24.77
CA GLY A 67 -0.01 1.24 24.01
C GLY A 67 -1.45 1.40 23.50
N PRO A 68 -1.84 2.59 23.03
CA PRO A 68 -3.20 2.81 22.56
C PRO A 68 -3.55 1.84 21.43
N PRO A 69 -4.77 1.25 21.44
CA PRO A 69 -5.14 0.22 20.48
C PRO A 69 -5.06 0.76 19.05
N ILE A 70 -4.43 -0.03 18.17
CA ILE A 70 -4.33 0.32 16.76
C ILE A 70 -5.73 0.20 16.15
N ARG A 71 -6.23 1.32 15.62
CA ARG A 71 -7.45 1.37 14.81
C ARG A 71 -7.05 1.37 13.34
N PRO A 72 -7.18 0.24 12.61
CA PRO A 72 -6.62 0.09 11.26
C PRO A 72 -7.06 1.18 10.30
N LEU A 73 -8.36 1.50 10.29
CA LEU A 73 -8.92 2.51 9.39
C LEU A 73 -8.42 3.92 9.73
N ASP A 74 -8.36 4.28 11.01
CA ASP A 74 -7.84 5.58 11.45
C ASP A 74 -6.34 5.72 11.15
N HIS A 75 -5.60 4.62 11.23
CA HIS A 75 -4.17 4.58 10.90
C HIS A 75 -3.96 4.80 9.40
N LEU A 76 -4.67 4.04 8.56
CA LEU A 76 -4.63 4.18 7.11
C LEU A 76 -5.04 5.59 6.68
N ALA A 77 -6.17 6.10 7.18
CA ALA A 77 -6.65 7.43 6.86
C ALA A 77 -5.62 8.52 7.21
N ARG A 78 -5.04 8.46 8.41
CA ARG A 78 -4.00 9.42 8.84
C ARG A 78 -2.74 9.31 7.99
N PHE A 79 -2.30 8.09 7.66
CA PHE A 79 -1.12 7.89 6.81
C PHE A 79 -1.36 8.44 5.40
N MET A 80 -2.48 8.05 4.78
CA MET A 80 -2.83 8.46 3.42
C MET A 80 -3.04 9.98 3.32
N LEU A 81 -3.60 10.62 4.34
CA LEU A 81 -3.73 12.08 4.38
C LEU A 81 -2.35 12.76 4.42
N ARG A 82 -1.44 12.29 5.26
CA ARG A 82 -0.07 12.84 5.40
C ARG A 82 0.81 12.59 4.19
N ARG A 83 0.54 11.54 3.42
CA ARG A 83 1.29 11.17 2.22
C ARG A 83 0.52 11.48 0.93
N ASN A 84 -0.55 12.27 1.03
CA ASN A 84 -1.34 12.63 -0.14
C ASN A 84 -0.48 13.53 -1.06
N PRO A 85 -0.20 13.12 -2.31
CA PRO A 85 0.64 13.87 -3.23
C PRO A 85 0.02 15.20 -3.69
N ARG A 86 -1.27 15.44 -3.40
CA ARG A 86 -1.92 16.75 -3.62
C ARG A 86 -1.57 17.78 -2.55
N HIS A 87 -1.07 17.32 -1.40
CA HIS A 87 -0.82 18.16 -0.23
C HIS A 87 0.63 18.09 0.27
N ASN A 88 1.40 17.09 -0.16
CA ASN A 88 2.77 16.85 0.26
C ASN A 88 3.61 16.35 -0.92
N ASP A 89 4.94 16.51 -0.82
CA ASP A 89 5.86 15.99 -1.82
C ASP A 89 5.84 14.45 -1.85
N SER A 90 5.78 13.88 -3.06
CA SER A 90 5.87 12.44 -3.27
C SER A 90 7.25 11.93 -2.86
N THR A 91 7.29 10.85 -2.07
CA THR A 91 8.55 10.17 -1.73
C THR A 91 9.11 9.43 -2.95
N ALA A 92 10.41 9.14 -2.95
CA ALA A 92 11.06 8.37 -4.01
C ALA A 92 10.36 7.03 -4.27
N GLU A 93 10.00 6.30 -3.20
CA GLU A 93 9.25 5.05 -3.28
C GLU A 93 7.89 5.21 -3.97
N MET A 94 7.17 6.30 -3.70
CA MET A 94 5.88 6.58 -4.35
C MET A 94 6.06 6.88 -5.84
N ILE A 95 7.11 7.61 -6.22
CA ILE A 95 7.43 7.93 -7.61
C ILE A 95 7.78 6.65 -8.38
N GLU A 96 8.56 5.76 -7.77
CA GLU A 96 8.90 4.46 -8.35
C GLU A 96 7.67 3.58 -8.54
N LEU A 97 6.78 3.52 -7.53
CA LEU A 97 5.52 2.76 -7.64
C LEU A 97 4.60 3.34 -8.72
N GLN A 98 4.53 4.68 -8.84
CA GLN A 98 3.79 5.36 -9.92
C GLN A 98 4.36 5.04 -11.30
N ALA A 99 5.69 5.04 -11.43
CA ALA A 99 6.36 4.70 -12.69
C ALA A 99 6.11 3.24 -13.08
N LEU A 100 6.11 2.33 -12.10
CA LEU A 100 5.77 0.92 -12.29
C LEU A 100 4.30 0.76 -12.73
N ALA A 101 3.37 1.37 -11.99
CA ALA A 101 1.95 1.44 -12.30
C ALA A 101 1.67 1.88 -13.75
N ARG A 102 2.27 3.00 -14.17
CA ARG A 102 2.20 3.53 -15.54
C ARG A 102 2.71 2.56 -16.59
N ARG A 103 3.80 1.86 -16.29
CA ARG A 103 4.39 0.88 -17.23
C ARG A 103 3.47 -0.33 -17.40
N VAL A 104 2.77 -0.74 -16.34
CA VAL A 104 1.85 -1.88 -16.41
C VAL A 104 0.56 -1.51 -17.14
N LEU A 105 0.00 -0.32 -16.91
CA LEU A 105 -1.23 0.15 -17.57
C LEU A 105 -1.07 0.49 -19.07
N ARG A 106 0.16 0.72 -19.55
CA ARG A 106 0.44 1.06 -20.96
C ARG A 106 0.72 -0.15 -21.86
N LYS A 107 0.64 -1.36 -21.30
CA LYS A 107 0.71 -2.61 -22.08
C LYS A 107 -0.65 -2.95 -22.65
#